data_AF-A0A9D6DHG7-F1
#
_entry.id   AF-A0A9D6DHG7-F1
#
_cell.length_a   1.000
_cell.length_b   1.000
_cell.length_c   1.000
_cell.angle_alpha   90.00
_cell.angle_beta   90.00
_cell.angle_gamma   90.00
#
_symmetry.space_group_name_H-M   'P 1'
#
loop_
_entity.id
_entity.type
_entity.pdbx_description
1 polymer ?
#
loop_
_entity_poly.entity_id
_entity_poly.type
_entity_poly.pdbx_seq_one_letter_code
_entity_poly.pdbx_strand_id
1 'polypeptide(L)'
;MSGAELAALLERRGFDFAAGVPCSLIEDLIAALERDPCGRYVAAPREDAAVGLAGGAWLAGRRPAVLMQNSGLGTSLNALASFSLMYGLPCLLVVTWRGFQGKDAPEHILTGQITPSLLELLGIPHRVLARDSIAADLDWARREMDTLMQPVALVIPPGVLETGHGSAAGGGGPGETRGSGLRGIPGHRMLERGVDSVVEPGPPPPAADPTPRPTRADEARDVLRPVISRREAIAEAVKQLGDEPLIHANGYICRESFSVADRPQNFYMIGSMGLASAIGLGVALARPARRAVVFDGDGNLLMNLGVVGTVGALAPKNFVHLVFDNEVYGSTGNQASPSRAVRLDRIARAAGYRTAAAVTAPDEVGAALRAALATDGPHFVLVKVTTGEADVPRIPHTPHAIRDRFRAAVQAP
;
A
#
# COMPACT_ATOMS: atom_id res chain seq x y z
N MET A 1 -25.21 -5.89 14.03
CA MET A 1 -24.84 -4.81 13.11
C MET A 1 -24.12 -5.46 11.95
N SER A 2 -24.63 -5.24 10.75
CA SER A 2 -24.05 -5.70 9.50
C SER A 2 -22.84 -4.85 9.09
N GLY A 3 -22.01 -5.38 8.20
CA GLY A 3 -20.90 -4.63 7.61
C GLY A 3 -21.36 -3.35 6.88
N ALA A 4 -22.51 -3.40 6.20
CA ALA A 4 -23.08 -2.25 5.49
C ALA A 4 -23.54 -1.14 6.47
N GLU A 5 -24.15 -1.51 7.59
CA GLU A 5 -24.52 -0.55 8.63
C GLU A 5 -23.28 0.14 9.23
N LEU A 6 -22.20 -0.62 9.47
CA LEU A 6 -20.94 -0.07 9.96
C LEU A 6 -20.27 0.84 8.93
N ALA A 7 -20.26 0.48 7.64
CA ALA A 7 -19.75 1.33 6.56
C ALA A 7 -20.48 2.68 6.53
N ALA A 8 -21.81 2.66 6.56
CA ALA A 8 -22.62 3.87 6.60
C ALA A 8 -22.40 4.68 7.89
N LEU A 9 -22.13 4.02 9.02
CA LEU A 9 -21.84 4.67 10.29
C LEU A 9 -20.48 5.39 10.25
N LEU A 10 -19.45 4.76 9.69
CA LEU A 10 -18.13 5.35 9.43
C LEU A 10 -18.27 6.62 8.59
N GLU A 11 -19.00 6.54 7.47
CA GLU A 11 -19.26 7.69 6.60
C GLU A 11 -19.95 8.84 7.34
N ARG A 12 -21.02 8.56 8.11
CA ARG A 12 -21.72 9.58 8.91
C ARG A 12 -20.83 10.26 9.95
N ARG A 13 -19.73 9.63 10.36
CA ARG A 13 -18.72 10.19 11.28
C ARG A 13 -17.55 10.85 10.56
N GLY A 14 -17.63 10.94 9.23
CA GLY A 14 -16.68 11.64 8.39
C GLY A 14 -15.47 10.80 7.97
N PHE A 15 -15.45 9.49 8.22
CA PHE A 15 -14.43 8.61 7.65
C PHE A 15 -14.73 8.44 6.17
N ASP A 16 -13.88 9.01 5.32
CA ASP A 16 -14.15 9.19 3.90
C ASP A 16 -13.05 8.58 3.00
N PHE A 17 -12.14 7.82 3.60
CA PHE A 17 -11.14 7.00 2.93
C PHE A 17 -10.88 5.74 3.77
N ALA A 18 -10.77 4.59 3.13
CA ALA A 18 -10.45 3.33 3.77
C ALA A 18 -9.38 2.59 2.98
N ALA A 19 -8.43 1.97 3.66
CA ALA A 19 -7.49 1.05 3.03
C ALA A 19 -7.30 -0.18 3.91
N GLY A 20 -7.04 -1.34 3.34
CA GLY A 20 -6.82 -2.52 4.16
C GLY A 20 -6.61 -3.80 3.39
N VAL A 21 -6.39 -4.87 4.14
CA VAL A 21 -6.25 -6.23 3.61
C VAL A 21 -7.52 -7.04 3.87
N PRO A 22 -7.77 -8.13 3.13
CA PRO A 22 -8.90 -9.03 3.39
C PRO A 22 -8.89 -9.61 4.81
N CYS A 23 -10.06 -9.69 5.44
CA CYS A 23 -10.24 -10.38 6.71
C CYS A 23 -11.68 -10.90 6.86
N SER A 24 -11.83 -12.16 7.26
CA SER A 24 -13.14 -12.82 7.39
C SER A 24 -14.03 -12.26 8.51
N LEU A 25 -13.44 -11.67 9.57
CA LEU A 25 -14.22 -11.06 10.65
C LEU A 25 -14.93 -9.74 10.25
N ILE A 26 -14.54 -9.17 9.11
CA ILE A 26 -15.08 -7.91 8.57
C ILE A 26 -15.39 -8.03 7.07
N GLU A 27 -15.61 -9.25 6.56
CA GLU A 27 -15.80 -9.48 5.12
C GLU A 27 -16.98 -8.67 4.55
N ASP A 28 -18.10 -8.59 5.28
CA ASP A 28 -19.28 -7.84 4.86
C ASP A 28 -19.04 -6.31 4.90
N LEU A 29 -18.15 -5.84 5.79
CA LEU A 29 -17.74 -4.43 5.82
C LEU A 29 -16.90 -4.12 4.59
N ILE A 30 -15.90 -4.95 4.28
CA ILE A 30 -15.06 -4.79 3.10
C ILE A 30 -15.92 -4.84 1.84
N ALA A 31 -16.82 -5.83 1.72
CA ALA A 31 -17.71 -5.96 0.57
C ALA A 31 -18.71 -4.79 0.44
N ALA A 32 -19.12 -4.17 1.54
CA ALA A 32 -19.93 -2.94 1.50
C ALA A 32 -19.10 -1.75 1.00
N LEU A 33 -17.87 -1.61 1.47
CA LEU A 33 -16.96 -0.53 1.08
C LEU A 33 -16.46 -0.65 -0.37
N GLU A 34 -16.25 -1.87 -0.88
CA GLU A 34 -15.88 -2.12 -2.29
C GLU A 34 -17.00 -1.74 -3.27
N ARG A 35 -18.26 -1.86 -2.84
CA ARG A 35 -19.44 -1.49 -3.64
C ARG A 35 -19.76 0.00 -3.57
N ASP A 36 -19.05 0.77 -2.74
CA ASP A 36 -19.26 2.21 -2.61
C ASP A 36 -18.95 2.92 -3.94
N PRO A 37 -19.95 3.58 -4.58
CA PRO A 37 -19.73 4.27 -5.84
C PRO A 37 -18.75 5.45 -5.73
N CYS A 38 -18.48 5.94 -4.51
CA CYS A 38 -17.49 6.99 -4.29
C CYS A 38 -16.04 6.45 -4.27
N GLY A 39 -15.83 5.14 -4.37
CA GLY A 39 -14.50 4.54 -4.47
C GLY A 39 -13.63 4.79 -3.24
N ARG A 40 -14.23 4.81 -2.04
CA ARG A 40 -13.53 5.19 -0.81
C ARG A 40 -12.59 4.12 -0.27
N TYR A 41 -12.71 2.87 -0.73
CA TYR A 41 -11.90 1.75 -0.26
C TYR A 41 -10.81 1.35 -1.24
N VAL A 42 -9.61 1.14 -0.70
CA VAL A 42 -8.44 0.64 -1.43
C VAL A 42 -7.98 -0.68 -0.82
N ALA A 43 -8.08 -1.75 -1.61
CA ALA A 43 -7.44 -3.02 -1.27
C ALA A 43 -5.91 -2.87 -1.32
N ALA A 44 -5.27 -2.99 -0.15
CA ALA A 44 -3.84 -2.89 0.01
C ALA A 44 -3.19 -4.29 -0.08
N PRO A 45 -1.97 -4.40 -0.59
CA PRO A 45 -1.27 -5.68 -0.72
C PRO A 45 -0.73 -6.17 0.63
N ARG A 46 -0.57 -5.26 1.59
CA ARG A 46 -0.05 -5.46 2.95
C ARG A 46 -0.62 -4.39 3.88
N GLU A 47 -0.66 -4.66 5.18
CA GLU A 47 -1.20 -3.75 6.19
C GLU A 47 -0.35 -2.50 6.40
N ASP A 48 0.98 -2.61 6.28
CA ASP A 48 1.89 -1.47 6.34
C ASP A 48 1.70 -0.53 5.13
N ALA A 49 1.44 -1.08 3.94
CA ALA A 49 1.04 -0.31 2.76
C ALA A 49 -0.30 0.41 2.98
N ALA A 50 -1.26 -0.24 3.65
CA ALA A 50 -2.54 0.38 4.00
C ALA A 50 -2.35 1.58 4.95
N VAL A 51 -1.42 1.48 5.91
CA VAL A 51 -1.00 2.61 6.76
C VAL A 51 -0.39 3.74 5.93
N GLY A 52 0.46 3.43 4.94
CA GLY A 52 1.01 4.40 4.00
C GLY A 52 -0.07 5.14 3.19
N LEU A 53 -1.02 4.39 2.62
CA LEU A 53 -2.17 4.91 1.89
C LEU A 53 -3.01 5.86 2.76
N ALA A 54 -3.34 5.43 3.99
CA ALA A 54 -4.07 6.23 4.95
C ALA A 54 -3.33 7.53 5.29
N GLY A 55 -2.02 7.46 5.55
CA GLY A 55 -1.21 8.65 5.82
C GLY A 55 -1.21 9.64 4.66
N GLY A 56 -1.06 9.16 3.42
CA GLY A 56 -1.16 9.98 2.22
C GLY A 56 -2.53 10.63 2.05
N ALA A 57 -3.60 9.85 2.20
CA ALA A 57 -4.97 10.36 2.12
C ALA A 57 -5.24 11.40 3.21
N TRP A 58 -4.75 11.17 4.44
CA TRP A 58 -4.86 12.14 5.52
C TRP A 58 -4.15 13.44 5.16
N LEU A 59 -2.87 13.40 4.78
CA LEU A 59 -2.10 14.59 4.37
C LEU A 59 -2.82 15.41 3.29
N ALA A 60 -3.57 14.72 2.43
CA ALA A 60 -4.36 15.29 1.35
C ALA A 60 -5.78 15.76 1.74
N GLY A 61 -6.14 15.72 3.03
CA GLY A 61 -7.38 16.29 3.56
C GLY A 61 -8.48 15.30 3.89
N ARG A 62 -8.25 14.00 3.72
CA ARG A 62 -9.21 12.93 4.06
C ARG A 62 -9.11 12.51 5.52
N ARG A 63 -10.08 11.76 5.99
CA ARG A 63 -10.08 11.09 7.31
C ARG A 63 -10.07 9.58 7.08
N PRO A 64 -8.91 8.95 7.19
CA PRO A 64 -8.75 7.56 6.81
C PRO A 64 -9.12 6.58 7.94
N ALA A 65 -9.58 5.40 7.52
CA ALA A 65 -9.60 4.18 8.33
C ALA A 65 -8.68 3.11 7.69
N VAL A 66 -7.98 2.34 8.52
CA VAL A 66 -7.17 1.20 8.10
C VAL A 66 -7.83 -0.08 8.62
N LEU A 67 -8.21 -0.96 7.72
CA LEU A 67 -8.81 -2.25 8.04
C LEU A 67 -7.70 -3.32 8.05
N MET A 68 -7.49 -3.95 9.20
CA MET A 68 -6.45 -4.96 9.34
C MET A 68 -6.81 -6.04 10.36
N GLN A 69 -6.17 -7.18 10.21
CA GLN A 69 -6.10 -8.18 11.27
C GLN A 69 -5.03 -7.79 12.29
N ASN A 70 -5.15 -8.26 13.54
CA ASN A 70 -4.13 -8.08 14.57
C ASN A 70 -2.74 -8.69 14.24
N SER A 71 -2.63 -9.69 13.37
CA SER A 71 -1.33 -10.12 12.81
C SER A 71 -0.71 -9.06 11.91
N GLY A 72 -1.55 -8.36 11.15
CA GLY A 72 -1.20 -7.20 10.35
C GLY A 72 -0.73 -6.02 11.19
N LEU A 73 -1.31 -5.83 12.37
CA LEU A 73 -0.81 -4.86 13.37
C LEU A 73 0.66 -5.15 13.73
N GLY A 74 1.01 -6.42 13.97
CA GLY A 74 2.39 -6.85 14.23
C GLY A 74 3.35 -6.56 13.07
N THR A 75 2.88 -6.75 11.84
CA THR A 75 3.65 -6.44 10.62
C THR A 75 3.80 -4.92 10.41
N SER A 76 2.82 -4.15 10.88
CA SER A 76 2.74 -2.69 10.70
C SER A 76 3.45 -1.89 11.79
N LEU A 77 4.07 -2.52 12.80
CA LEU A 77 4.70 -1.82 13.93
C LEU A 77 5.69 -0.74 13.46
N ASN A 78 6.55 -1.05 12.48
CA ASN A 78 7.51 -0.09 11.94
C ASN A 78 6.83 1.09 11.22
N ALA A 79 5.76 0.83 10.46
CA ALA A 79 4.98 1.86 9.75
C ALA A 79 4.18 2.74 10.74
N LEU A 80 3.67 2.16 11.82
CA LEU A 80 2.98 2.90 12.87
C LEU A 80 3.97 3.76 13.65
N ALA A 81 5.08 3.20 14.12
CA ALA A 81 6.05 3.92 14.94
C ALA A 81 6.84 4.98 14.14
N SER A 82 7.44 4.59 13.02
CA SER A 82 8.38 5.45 12.27
C SER A 82 7.74 6.27 11.14
N PHE A 83 6.41 6.23 11.04
CA PHE A 83 5.64 7.09 10.14
C PHE A 83 4.40 7.67 10.83
N SER A 84 3.40 6.87 11.17
CA SER A 84 2.13 7.46 11.66
C SER A 84 2.27 8.21 12.99
N LEU A 85 2.87 7.59 14.01
CA LEU A 85 3.08 8.19 15.33
C LEU A 85 4.14 9.30 15.27
N MET A 86 5.28 9.03 14.63
CA MET A 86 6.37 10.01 14.52
C MET A 86 5.97 11.32 13.83
N TYR A 87 5.15 11.24 12.78
CA TYR A 87 4.63 12.44 12.09
C TYR A 87 3.35 12.97 12.72
N GLY A 88 2.70 12.26 13.65
CA GLY A 88 1.38 12.60 14.16
C GLY A 88 0.31 12.61 13.06
N LEU A 89 0.10 11.45 12.42
CA LEU A 89 -0.87 11.21 11.36
C LEU A 89 -2.03 10.37 11.91
N PRO A 90 -3.20 10.98 12.18
CA PRO A 90 -4.32 10.24 12.72
C PRO A 90 -5.01 9.37 11.64
N CYS A 91 -5.28 8.13 12.01
CA CYS A 91 -6.14 7.20 11.28
C CYS A 91 -6.90 6.31 12.26
N LEU A 92 -8.10 5.84 11.88
CA LEU A 92 -8.80 4.83 12.65
C LEU A 92 -8.26 3.45 12.27
N LEU A 93 -7.65 2.74 13.21
CA LEU A 93 -7.28 1.35 13.02
C LEU A 93 -8.47 0.47 13.40
N VAL A 94 -9.07 -0.19 12.42
CA VAL A 94 -10.09 -1.23 12.63
C VAL A 94 -9.36 -2.56 12.67
N VAL A 95 -9.07 -3.04 13.89
CA VAL A 95 -8.22 -4.21 14.11
C VAL A 95 -9.08 -5.41 14.48
N THR A 96 -9.20 -6.40 13.60
CA THR A 96 -9.92 -7.63 13.94
C THR A 96 -9.08 -8.51 14.88
N TRP A 97 -9.72 -9.08 15.90
CA TRP A 97 -9.04 -9.81 16.97
C TRP A 97 -9.10 -11.32 16.76
N ARG A 98 -8.22 -11.85 15.89
CA ARG A 98 -8.01 -13.29 15.77
C ARG A 98 -7.25 -13.82 16.99
N GLY A 99 -7.55 -15.06 17.40
CA GLY A 99 -6.99 -15.64 18.62
C GLY A 99 -7.62 -15.14 19.92
N PHE A 100 -8.73 -14.40 19.85
CA PHE A 100 -9.44 -13.89 21.03
C PHE A 100 -9.79 -15.03 22.00
N GLN A 101 -9.47 -14.86 23.29
CA GLN A 101 -9.65 -15.87 24.34
C GLN A 101 -9.03 -17.24 24.04
N GLY A 102 -7.99 -17.30 23.20
CA GLY A 102 -7.32 -18.54 22.85
C GLY A 102 -8.15 -19.47 21.94
N LYS A 103 -9.14 -18.93 21.23
CA LYS A 103 -10.03 -19.71 20.34
C LYS A 103 -9.88 -19.28 18.89
N ASP A 104 -8.97 -19.93 18.17
CA ASP A 104 -8.75 -19.72 16.73
C ASP A 104 -7.75 -20.80 16.23
N ALA A 105 -7.32 -20.70 14.97
CA ALA A 105 -6.20 -21.44 14.44
C ALA A 105 -4.88 -21.12 15.21
N PRO A 106 -3.95 -22.09 15.34
CA PRO A 106 -2.74 -21.94 16.17
C PRO A 106 -1.91 -20.69 15.90
N GLU A 107 -1.78 -20.29 14.63
CA GLU A 107 -1.04 -19.10 14.17
C GLU A 107 -1.60 -17.78 14.70
N HIS A 108 -2.87 -17.76 15.13
CA HIS A 108 -3.52 -16.56 15.65
C HIS A 108 -3.45 -16.45 17.18
N ILE A 109 -3.16 -17.54 17.90
CA ILE A 109 -3.31 -17.59 19.37
C ILE A 109 -2.37 -16.62 20.07
N LEU A 110 -1.07 -16.68 19.78
CA LEU A 110 -0.09 -15.80 20.40
C LEU A 110 -0.36 -14.34 20.04
N THR A 111 -0.61 -14.08 18.75
CA THR A 111 -0.94 -12.75 18.24
C THR A 111 -2.17 -12.17 18.96
N GLY A 112 -3.21 -12.98 19.14
CA GLY A 112 -4.41 -12.63 19.89
C GLY A 112 -4.10 -12.25 21.34
N GLN A 113 -3.27 -13.03 22.03
CA GLN A 113 -2.87 -12.76 23.41
C GLN A 113 -2.10 -11.44 23.56
N ILE A 114 -1.16 -11.14 22.66
CA ILE A 114 -0.28 -9.96 22.76
C ILE A 114 -0.89 -8.68 22.19
N THR A 115 -2.03 -8.75 21.48
CA THR A 115 -2.62 -7.60 20.77
C THR A 115 -2.81 -6.36 21.65
N PRO A 116 -3.41 -6.44 22.85
CA PRO A 116 -3.57 -5.27 23.71
C PRO A 116 -2.22 -4.68 24.12
N SER A 117 -1.27 -5.53 24.53
CA SER A 117 0.07 -5.11 24.94
C SER A 117 0.85 -4.44 23.81
N LEU A 118 0.65 -4.84 22.55
CA LEU A 118 1.25 -4.15 21.40
C LEU A 118 0.71 -2.73 21.23
N LEU A 119 -0.61 -2.54 21.38
CA LEU A 119 -1.24 -1.21 21.30
C LEU A 119 -0.79 -0.31 22.46
N GLU A 120 -0.74 -0.86 23.68
CA GLU A 120 -0.22 -0.18 24.87
C GLU A 120 1.25 0.22 24.69
N LEU A 121 2.09 -0.69 24.19
CA LEU A 121 3.51 -0.42 23.95
C LEU A 121 3.74 0.70 22.93
N LEU A 122 2.91 0.75 21.88
CA LEU A 122 2.94 1.83 20.89
C LEU A 122 2.32 3.14 21.40
N GLY A 123 1.66 3.14 22.56
CA GLY A 123 0.91 4.28 23.06
C GLY A 123 -0.33 4.61 22.23
N ILE A 124 -0.86 3.64 21.46
CA ILE A 124 -2.05 3.82 20.63
C ILE A 124 -3.29 3.66 21.52
N PRO A 125 -4.12 4.71 21.70
CA PRO A 125 -5.37 4.61 22.43
C PRO A 125 -6.26 3.59 21.74
N HIS A 126 -6.87 2.70 22.52
CA HIS A 126 -7.70 1.66 21.96
C HIS A 126 -8.91 1.31 22.82
N ARG A 127 -9.94 0.79 22.17
CA ARG A 127 -11.09 0.16 22.81
C ARG A 127 -11.42 -1.16 22.14
N VAL A 128 -11.95 -2.09 22.92
CA VAL A 128 -12.52 -3.33 22.42
C VAL A 128 -13.98 -3.07 22.12
N LEU A 129 -14.38 -3.28 20.86
CA LEU A 129 -15.71 -2.98 20.38
C LEU A 129 -16.74 -3.97 20.94
N ALA A 130 -17.88 -3.47 21.40
CA ALA A 130 -19.06 -4.27 21.76
C ALA A 130 -20.26 -3.88 20.89
N ARG A 131 -21.23 -4.79 20.76
CA ARG A 131 -22.39 -4.61 19.85
C ARG A 131 -23.23 -3.37 20.18
N ASP A 132 -23.34 -3.04 21.44
CA ASP A 132 -24.11 -1.92 21.98
C ASP A 132 -23.32 -0.60 22.06
N SER A 133 -21.99 -0.63 21.93
CA SER A 133 -21.12 0.55 22.05
C SER A 133 -20.60 1.11 20.72
N ILE A 134 -20.84 0.44 19.58
CA ILE A 134 -20.20 0.77 18.28
C ILE A 134 -20.25 2.25 17.94
N ALA A 135 -21.43 2.86 18.02
CA ALA A 135 -21.61 4.28 17.69
C ALA A 135 -20.82 5.20 18.65
N ALA A 136 -20.88 4.92 19.96
CA ALA A 136 -20.19 5.69 20.98
C ALA A 136 -18.67 5.54 20.90
N ASP A 137 -18.17 4.36 20.55
CA ASP A 137 -16.74 4.08 20.39
C ASP A 137 -16.18 4.71 19.13
N LEU A 138 -16.93 4.78 18.03
CA LEU A 138 -16.52 5.55 16.87
C LEU A 138 -16.48 7.07 17.16
N ASP A 139 -17.45 7.58 17.93
CA ASP A 139 -17.46 8.99 18.33
C ASP A 139 -16.29 9.31 19.26
N TRP A 140 -15.93 8.38 20.16
CA TRP A 140 -14.71 8.46 20.96
C TRP A 140 -13.46 8.44 20.09
N ALA A 141 -13.32 7.47 19.19
CA ALA A 141 -12.15 7.32 18.35
C ALA A 141 -11.89 8.58 17.51
N ARG A 142 -12.96 9.17 16.94
CA ARG A 142 -12.86 10.43 16.21
C ARG A 142 -12.32 11.58 17.07
N ARG A 143 -12.85 11.74 18.29
CA ARG A 143 -12.38 12.79 19.22
C ARG A 143 -10.93 12.59 19.63
N GLU A 144 -10.53 11.37 19.94
CA GLU A 144 -9.15 11.05 20.32
C GLU A 144 -8.18 11.30 19.17
N MET A 145 -8.54 10.90 17.94
CA MET A 145 -7.75 11.17 16.75
C MET A 145 -7.53 12.67 16.54
N ASP A 146 -8.59 13.47 16.67
CA ASP A 146 -8.52 14.93 16.48
C ASP A 146 -7.74 15.62 17.62
N THR A 147 -7.79 15.07 18.84
CA THR A 147 -7.14 15.65 20.03
C THR A 147 -5.66 15.29 20.09
N LEU A 148 -5.33 14.02 19.87
CA LEU A 148 -3.99 13.47 20.06
C LEU A 148 -3.16 13.48 18.78
N MET A 149 -3.79 13.69 17.62
CA MET A 149 -3.12 13.69 16.31
C MET A 149 -2.32 12.41 16.05
N GLN A 150 -2.90 11.25 16.37
CA GLN A 150 -2.27 9.94 16.21
C GLN A 150 -3.28 8.85 15.85
N PRO A 151 -2.83 7.66 15.41
CA PRO A 151 -3.71 6.52 15.22
C PRO A 151 -4.49 6.16 16.49
N VAL A 152 -5.74 5.73 16.33
CA VAL A 152 -6.60 5.22 17.41
C VAL A 152 -7.18 3.89 16.95
N ALA A 153 -7.19 2.88 17.82
CA ALA A 153 -7.64 1.54 17.45
C ALA A 153 -9.01 1.18 18.04
N LEU A 154 -9.86 0.59 17.20
CA LEU A 154 -11.02 -0.19 17.62
C LEU A 154 -10.72 -1.66 17.33
N VAL A 155 -10.60 -2.44 18.40
CA VAL A 155 -10.31 -3.87 18.32
C VAL A 155 -11.64 -4.63 18.28
N ILE A 156 -11.84 -5.49 17.28
CA ILE A 156 -13.10 -6.18 17.01
C ILE A 156 -12.97 -7.67 17.33
N PRO A 157 -13.51 -8.14 18.47
CA PRO A 157 -13.66 -9.55 18.75
C PRO A 157 -14.55 -10.28 17.73
N PRO A 158 -14.37 -11.60 17.55
CA PRO A 158 -15.30 -12.41 16.78
C PRO A 158 -16.74 -12.27 17.30
N GLY A 159 -17.70 -12.22 16.38
CA GLY A 159 -19.12 -12.16 16.72
C GLY A 159 -19.64 -10.79 17.16
N VAL A 160 -18.87 -9.72 17.07
CA VAL A 160 -19.38 -8.33 17.23
C VAL A 160 -20.12 -7.85 15.99
N LEU A 161 -19.56 -8.13 14.81
CA LEU A 161 -20.20 -7.86 13.53
C LEU A 161 -20.83 -9.13 12.99
N GLU A 162 -21.89 -8.96 12.19
CA GLU A 162 -22.43 -10.06 11.39
C GLU A 162 -21.46 -10.40 10.25
N THR A 163 -21.31 -11.69 10.00
CA THR A 163 -20.50 -12.25 8.92
C THR A 163 -21.33 -13.34 8.25
N GLY A 164 -21.40 -13.32 6.92
CA GLY A 164 -22.09 -14.32 6.13
C GLY A 164 -23.12 -13.68 5.21
N HIS A 165 -23.09 -14.09 3.95
CA HIS A 165 -24.02 -13.65 2.92
C HIS A 165 -25.45 -13.67 3.44
N GLY A 166 -26.19 -12.58 3.21
CA GLY A 166 -27.59 -12.46 3.59
C GLY A 166 -28.36 -13.75 3.33
N SER A 167 -28.88 -14.33 4.42
CA SER A 167 -29.97 -15.29 4.34
C SER A 167 -31.12 -14.63 3.58
N ALA A 168 -31.26 -14.97 2.30
CA ALA A 168 -32.54 -14.86 1.64
C ALA A 168 -33.44 -15.96 2.21
N ALA A 169 -34.18 -15.61 3.27
CA ALA A 169 -35.33 -16.40 3.69
C ALA A 169 -36.40 -16.36 2.60
N GLY A 170 -36.74 -17.52 2.05
CA GLY A 170 -37.86 -17.72 1.13
C GLY A 170 -38.12 -19.21 0.99
N GLY A 171 -39.11 -19.72 1.73
CA GLY A 171 -39.46 -21.14 1.77
C GLY A 171 -39.98 -21.70 0.44
N GLY A 172 -39.79 -22.99 0.25
CA GLY A 172 -40.38 -23.78 -0.83
C GLY A 172 -39.77 -25.17 -0.88
N GLY A 173 -40.59 -26.19 -0.60
CA GLY A 173 -40.21 -27.61 -0.64
C GLY A 173 -39.82 -28.11 -2.04
N PRO A 174 -39.47 -29.41 -2.15
CA PRO A 174 -38.71 -29.94 -3.28
C PRO A 174 -39.60 -30.10 -4.51
N GLY A 175 -39.29 -29.37 -5.58
CA GLY A 175 -39.98 -29.42 -6.86
C GLY A 175 -39.01 -29.30 -8.02
N GLU A 176 -39.03 -30.30 -8.89
CA GLU A 176 -38.24 -30.46 -10.11
C GLU A 176 -38.30 -29.23 -11.03
N THR A 177 -37.17 -28.87 -11.64
CA THR A 177 -37.20 -28.14 -12.91
C THR A 177 -36.12 -28.62 -13.88
N ARG A 178 -36.61 -28.98 -15.06
CA ARG A 178 -35.90 -29.23 -16.33
C ARG A 178 -35.02 -28.04 -16.73
N GLY A 179 -33.89 -28.35 -17.36
CA GLY A 179 -32.80 -27.40 -17.60
C GLY A 179 -32.84 -26.58 -18.89
N SER A 180 -31.89 -25.65 -18.95
CA SER A 180 -31.14 -25.15 -20.11
C SER A 180 -30.07 -24.22 -19.52
N GLY A 181 -28.77 -24.24 -19.79
CA GLY A 181 -27.92 -25.04 -20.65
C GLY A 181 -26.58 -24.32 -20.63
N LEU A 182 -25.56 -24.83 -19.94
CA LEU A 182 -24.17 -24.41 -20.08
C LEU A 182 -23.30 -25.67 -20.02
N ARG A 183 -22.49 -25.84 -21.06
CA ARG A 183 -21.74 -27.05 -21.36
C ARG A 183 -20.60 -27.25 -20.36
N GLY A 184 -20.67 -28.37 -19.64
CA GLY A 184 -19.59 -29.35 -19.47
C GLY A 184 -18.25 -28.91 -18.87
N ILE A 185 -18.10 -29.15 -17.56
CA ILE A 185 -16.80 -29.54 -16.97
C ILE A 185 -17.06 -30.88 -16.25
N PRO A 186 -16.35 -31.99 -16.54
CA PRO A 186 -16.64 -33.28 -15.94
C PRO A 186 -16.28 -33.32 -14.46
N GLY A 187 -17.21 -33.77 -13.63
CA GLY A 187 -17.05 -33.94 -12.19
C GLY A 187 -16.20 -35.15 -11.81
N HIS A 188 -15.36 -34.98 -10.78
CA HIS A 188 -14.71 -36.08 -10.10
C HIS A 188 -15.70 -36.77 -9.14
N ARG A 189 -15.90 -38.07 -9.35
CA ARG A 189 -16.73 -38.96 -8.55
C ARG A 189 -15.95 -39.35 -7.30
N MET A 190 -16.47 -39.04 -6.11
CA MET A 190 -15.93 -39.51 -4.84
C MET A 190 -16.26 -41.00 -4.72
N LEU A 191 -15.24 -41.85 -4.75
CA LEU A 191 -15.34 -43.29 -4.47
C LEU A 191 -14.77 -43.52 -3.08
N GLU A 192 -15.64 -43.91 -2.14
CA GLU A 192 -15.25 -44.62 -0.95
C GLU A 192 -14.64 -45.98 -1.35
N ARG A 193 -13.43 -46.29 -0.88
CA ARG A 193 -12.92 -47.66 -0.70
C ARG A 193 -11.59 -47.68 0.05
N GLY A 194 -11.58 -48.45 1.13
CA GLY A 194 -10.59 -49.51 1.37
C GLY A 194 -9.17 -49.10 1.73
N VAL A 195 -8.84 -49.31 3.00
CA VAL A 195 -7.46 -49.43 3.51
C VAL A 195 -6.78 -50.66 2.88
N ASP A 196 -5.45 -50.58 2.74
CA ASP A 196 -4.47 -51.60 2.31
C ASP A 196 -4.05 -51.62 0.83
N SER A 197 -2.98 -50.87 0.51
CA SER A 197 -1.77 -51.37 -0.19
C SER A 197 -0.75 -50.24 -0.39
N VAL A 198 0.51 -50.50 -0.06
CA VAL A 198 1.64 -49.60 -0.33
C VAL A 198 1.94 -49.66 -1.84
N VAL A 199 1.77 -48.53 -2.54
CA VAL A 199 2.12 -48.37 -3.95
C VAL A 199 3.46 -47.62 -4.02
N GLU A 200 4.47 -48.23 -4.64
CA GLU A 200 5.74 -47.55 -4.92
C GLU A 200 5.55 -46.45 -5.97
N PRO A 201 6.23 -45.29 -5.84
CA PRO A 201 6.05 -44.17 -6.77
C PRO A 201 6.69 -44.48 -8.13
N GLY A 202 5.92 -44.30 -9.20
CA GLY A 202 6.39 -44.35 -10.58
C GLY A 202 7.33 -43.18 -10.94
N PRO A 203 8.06 -43.27 -12.06
CA PRO A 203 9.02 -42.26 -12.48
C PRO A 203 8.34 -40.92 -12.80
N PRO A 204 9.03 -39.79 -12.58
CA PRO A 204 8.46 -38.46 -12.81
C PRO A 204 8.14 -38.22 -14.29
N PRO A 205 7.13 -37.37 -14.59
CA PRO A 205 6.81 -37.01 -15.96
C PRO A 205 7.98 -36.23 -16.62
N PRO A 206 8.12 -36.30 -17.96
CA PRO A 206 9.16 -35.58 -18.67
C PRO A 206 8.99 -34.07 -18.49
N ALA A 207 10.12 -33.38 -18.28
CA ALA A 207 10.16 -31.92 -18.12
C ALA A 207 9.55 -31.22 -19.34
N ALA A 208 8.66 -30.25 -19.08
CA ALA A 208 8.15 -29.37 -20.12
C ALA A 208 9.31 -28.60 -20.78
N ASP A 209 9.24 -28.45 -22.10
CA ASP A 209 10.26 -27.78 -22.91
C ASP A 209 10.45 -26.33 -22.39
N PRO A 210 11.67 -25.92 -21.99
CA PRO A 210 11.87 -24.58 -21.46
C PRO A 210 11.60 -23.55 -22.55
N THR A 211 10.70 -22.60 -22.27
CA THR A 211 10.53 -21.40 -23.07
C THR A 211 11.89 -20.79 -23.40
N PRO A 212 12.17 -20.39 -24.66
CA PRO A 212 13.49 -19.95 -25.07
C PRO A 212 13.92 -18.73 -24.24
N ARG A 213 15.11 -18.82 -23.64
CA ARG A 213 15.77 -17.70 -22.96
C ARG A 213 16.10 -16.60 -23.99
N PRO A 214 15.99 -15.32 -23.63
CA PRO A 214 16.35 -14.21 -24.51
C PRO A 214 17.81 -14.33 -24.98
N THR A 215 18.11 -13.85 -26.18
CA THR A 215 19.42 -14.01 -26.81
C THR A 215 20.42 -12.96 -26.31
N ARG A 216 21.74 -13.25 -26.39
CA ARG A 216 22.83 -12.31 -26.06
C ARG A 216 22.75 -10.95 -26.81
N ALA A 217 22.06 -10.90 -27.95
CA ALA A 217 21.85 -9.66 -28.70
C ALA A 217 20.72 -8.80 -28.12
N ASP A 218 19.70 -9.42 -27.51
CA ASP A 218 18.67 -8.73 -26.73
C ASP A 218 19.27 -8.16 -25.44
N GLU A 219 20.20 -8.89 -24.82
CA GLU A 219 20.92 -8.44 -23.62
C GLU A 219 21.77 -7.18 -23.85
N ALA A 220 22.35 -6.99 -25.06
CA ALA A 220 23.26 -5.88 -25.34
C ALA A 220 22.55 -4.52 -25.55
N ARG A 221 21.29 -4.50 -26.00
CA ARG A 221 20.46 -3.28 -26.12
C ARG A 221 19.72 -2.91 -24.82
N ASP A 222 19.85 -3.74 -23.79
CA ASP A 222 19.02 -3.70 -22.58
C ASP A 222 19.81 -3.32 -21.31
N VAL A 223 21.11 -3.08 -21.45
CA VAL A 223 21.97 -2.62 -20.35
C VAL A 223 21.81 -1.11 -20.15
N LEU A 224 21.18 -0.72 -19.06
CA LEU A 224 21.08 0.68 -18.67
C LEU A 224 22.35 1.11 -17.92
N ARG A 225 23.20 1.90 -18.57
CA ARG A 225 24.44 2.42 -17.95
C ARG A 225 24.21 3.83 -17.44
N PRO A 226 24.27 4.08 -16.13
CA PRO A 226 24.05 5.42 -15.60
C PRO A 226 25.20 6.35 -16.00
N VAL A 227 24.85 7.56 -16.50
CA VAL A 227 25.83 8.63 -16.78
C VAL A 227 25.56 9.88 -15.94
N ILE A 228 24.72 9.76 -14.92
CA ILE A 228 24.25 10.85 -14.06
C ILE A 228 24.23 10.42 -12.60
N SER A 229 24.58 11.31 -11.67
CA SER A 229 24.40 11.06 -10.25
C SER A 229 22.93 11.21 -9.81
N ARG A 230 22.57 10.63 -8.66
CA ARG A 230 21.22 10.79 -8.11
C ARG A 230 20.87 12.25 -7.85
N ARG A 231 21.80 13.04 -7.32
CA ARG A 231 21.60 14.47 -7.06
C ARG A 231 21.33 15.25 -8.35
N GLU A 232 22.10 15.00 -9.40
CA GLU A 232 21.89 15.64 -10.71
C GLU A 232 20.54 15.24 -11.32
N ALA A 233 20.18 13.96 -11.25
CA ALA A 233 18.89 13.47 -11.71
C ALA A 233 17.72 14.12 -10.97
N ILE A 234 17.82 14.22 -9.64
CA ILE A 234 16.85 14.94 -8.82
C ILE A 234 16.78 16.42 -9.23
N ALA A 235 17.91 17.07 -9.48
CA ALA A 235 17.94 18.46 -9.94
C ALA A 235 17.24 18.65 -11.30
N GLU A 236 17.45 17.76 -12.26
CA GLU A 236 16.74 17.83 -13.56
C GLU A 236 15.24 17.59 -13.43
N ALA A 237 14.84 16.65 -12.56
CA ALA A 237 13.44 16.37 -12.29
C ALA A 237 12.75 17.56 -11.59
N VAL A 238 13.37 18.14 -10.56
CA VAL A 238 12.82 19.27 -9.80
C VAL A 238 12.56 20.49 -10.69
N LYS A 239 13.39 20.75 -11.70
CA LYS A 239 13.17 21.85 -12.67
C LYS A 239 11.84 21.73 -13.43
N GLN A 240 11.24 20.53 -13.49
CA GLN A 240 9.98 20.30 -14.20
C GLN A 240 8.74 20.43 -13.29
N LEU A 241 8.95 20.60 -11.99
CA LEU A 241 7.87 20.66 -11.01
C LEU A 241 7.44 22.11 -10.77
N GLY A 242 6.13 22.32 -10.75
CA GLY A 242 5.49 23.56 -10.31
C GLY A 242 5.04 23.43 -8.86
N ASP A 243 3.74 23.23 -8.64
CA ASP A 243 3.11 23.11 -7.33
C ASP A 243 2.62 21.68 -7.03
N GLU A 244 3.02 20.68 -7.82
CA GLU A 244 2.65 19.29 -7.59
C GLU A 244 3.17 18.81 -6.23
N PRO A 245 2.31 18.14 -5.44
CA PRO A 245 2.74 17.37 -4.27
C PRO A 245 3.81 16.34 -4.63
N LEU A 246 4.93 16.38 -3.92
CA LEU A 246 6.07 15.48 -4.14
C LEU A 246 6.40 14.70 -2.86
N ILE A 247 6.27 13.38 -2.94
CA ILE A 247 6.59 12.45 -1.86
C ILE A 247 7.99 11.88 -2.09
N HIS A 248 8.86 11.98 -1.10
CA HIS A 248 10.23 11.47 -1.17
C HIS A 248 10.42 10.25 -0.30
N ALA A 249 11.08 9.23 -0.83
CA ALA A 249 11.64 8.14 -0.05
C ALA A 249 12.74 8.61 0.91
N ASN A 250 12.92 7.87 2.00
CA ASN A 250 13.92 8.13 3.03
C ASN A 250 15.36 8.00 2.53
N GLY A 251 16.32 8.25 3.42
CA GLY A 251 17.75 8.19 3.08
C GLY A 251 18.18 9.38 2.23
N TYR A 252 19.04 9.13 1.24
CA TYR A 252 19.64 10.21 0.44
C TYR A 252 18.69 10.88 -0.54
N ILE A 253 17.60 10.23 -0.96
CA ILE A 253 16.61 10.87 -1.85
C ILE A 253 16.03 12.12 -1.19
N CYS A 254 15.56 11.98 0.05
CA CYS A 254 15.14 13.10 0.89
C CYS A 254 16.22 14.18 1.03
N ARG A 255 17.45 13.79 1.43
CA ARG A 255 18.54 14.73 1.74
C ARG A 255 19.03 15.50 0.53
N GLU A 256 19.23 14.81 -0.59
CA GLU A 256 19.68 15.41 -1.85
C GLU A 256 18.59 16.31 -2.43
N SER A 257 17.32 15.86 -2.44
CA SER A 257 16.20 16.69 -2.91
C SER A 257 16.00 17.94 -2.07
N PHE A 258 16.07 17.83 -0.73
CA PHE A 258 16.03 18.99 0.17
C PHE A 258 17.15 20.00 -0.14
N SER A 259 18.36 19.50 -0.41
CA SER A 259 19.53 20.34 -0.74
C SER A 259 19.50 20.91 -2.16
N VAL A 260 18.64 20.38 -3.03
CA VAL A 260 18.39 20.89 -4.39
C VAL A 260 17.33 21.98 -4.34
N ALA A 261 16.16 21.69 -3.74
CA ALA A 261 15.10 22.66 -3.52
C ALA A 261 14.12 22.18 -2.43
N ASP A 262 14.15 22.80 -1.25
CA ASP A 262 13.06 22.68 -0.28
C ASP A 262 11.82 23.43 -0.78
N ARG A 263 10.68 22.74 -0.80
CA ARG A 263 9.38 23.27 -1.23
C ARG A 263 8.33 22.89 -0.21
N PRO A 264 7.31 23.73 0.04
CA PRO A 264 6.22 23.35 0.94
C PRO A 264 5.43 22.15 0.39
N GLN A 265 5.47 21.87 -0.92
CA GLN A 265 4.89 20.69 -1.55
C GLN A 265 5.70 19.40 -1.37
N ASN A 266 6.86 19.45 -0.69
CA ASN A 266 7.68 18.26 -0.48
C ASN A 266 7.32 17.58 0.83
N PHE A 267 6.81 16.35 0.74
CA PHE A 267 6.75 15.44 1.87
C PHE A 267 8.04 14.63 1.91
N TYR A 268 8.86 14.85 2.92
CA TYR A 268 10.06 14.08 3.15
C TYR A 268 9.75 12.94 4.12
N MET A 269 9.62 11.71 3.62
CA MET A 269 9.46 10.52 4.46
C MET A 269 10.83 10.13 5.02
N ILE A 270 11.13 10.44 6.28
CA ILE A 270 12.45 10.22 6.89
C ILE A 270 12.59 8.83 7.52
N GLY A 271 11.47 8.16 7.81
CA GLY A 271 11.39 6.78 8.35
C GLY A 271 10.66 5.84 7.39
N SER A 272 10.28 4.64 7.87
CA SER A 272 9.41 3.69 7.15
C SER A 272 9.77 3.41 5.68
N MET A 273 10.94 2.82 5.45
CA MET A 273 11.37 2.37 4.11
C MET A 273 10.28 1.49 3.46
N GLY A 274 9.94 1.76 2.20
CA GLY A 274 8.88 1.07 1.46
C GLY A 274 7.54 1.80 1.37
N LEU A 275 7.32 2.92 2.07
CA LEU A 275 6.00 3.56 2.06
C LEU A 275 5.84 4.74 1.08
N ALA A 276 6.89 5.19 0.40
CA ALA A 276 6.82 6.40 -0.44
C ALA A 276 5.75 6.30 -1.54
N SER A 277 5.72 5.18 -2.26
CA SER A 277 4.71 4.91 -3.30
C SER A 277 3.29 4.79 -2.73
N ALA A 278 3.12 4.15 -1.57
CA ALA A 278 1.81 4.02 -0.90
C ALA A 278 1.28 5.38 -0.43
N ILE A 279 2.14 6.22 0.17
CA ILE A 279 1.79 7.59 0.58
C ILE A 279 1.41 8.42 -0.63
N GLY A 280 2.21 8.37 -1.70
CA GLY A 280 1.92 9.07 -2.94
C GLY A 280 0.59 8.64 -3.57
N LEU A 281 0.29 7.34 -3.56
CA LEU A 281 -0.98 6.82 -4.05
C LEU A 281 -2.16 7.32 -3.21
N GLY A 282 -2.02 7.35 -1.88
CA GLY A 282 -3.02 7.92 -0.98
C GLY A 282 -3.30 9.39 -1.29
N VAL A 283 -2.25 10.19 -1.55
CA VAL A 283 -2.40 11.60 -1.97
C VAL A 283 -3.11 11.69 -3.32
N ALA A 284 -2.72 10.89 -4.31
CA ALA A 284 -3.30 10.91 -5.66
C ALA A 284 -4.79 10.61 -5.65
N LEU A 285 -5.22 9.61 -4.88
CA LEU A 285 -6.63 9.20 -4.78
C LEU A 285 -7.46 10.23 -4.00
N ALA A 286 -6.88 10.86 -2.98
CA ALA A 286 -7.55 11.92 -2.21
C ALA A 286 -7.69 13.24 -2.99
N ARG A 287 -6.81 13.51 -3.96
CA ARG A 287 -6.80 14.73 -4.78
C ARG A 287 -6.67 14.38 -6.27
N PRO A 288 -7.71 13.79 -6.89
CA PRO A 288 -7.64 13.31 -8.28
C PRO A 288 -7.37 14.43 -9.30
N ALA A 289 -7.64 15.68 -8.95
CA ALA A 289 -7.38 16.85 -9.79
C ALA A 289 -5.92 17.38 -9.72
N ARG A 290 -5.09 16.88 -8.79
CA ARG A 290 -3.70 17.32 -8.62
C ARG A 290 -2.75 16.19 -8.94
N ARG A 291 -1.67 16.47 -9.68
CA ARG A 291 -0.62 15.46 -9.96
C ARG A 291 0.15 15.15 -8.67
N ALA A 292 0.18 13.89 -8.27
CA ALA A 292 1.04 13.43 -7.18
C ALA A 292 2.29 12.78 -7.78
N VAL A 293 3.45 13.28 -7.38
CA VAL A 293 4.76 12.78 -7.81
C VAL A 293 5.42 12.05 -6.66
N VAL A 294 6.07 10.92 -6.95
CA VAL A 294 6.86 10.16 -5.98
C VAL A 294 8.30 10.08 -6.47
N PHE A 295 9.23 10.53 -5.65
CA PHE A 295 10.66 10.27 -5.79
C PHE A 295 11.03 9.13 -4.86
N ASP A 296 11.24 7.95 -5.43
CA ASP A 296 11.48 6.70 -4.73
C ASP A 296 12.88 6.16 -5.04
N GLY A 297 13.32 5.19 -4.25
CA GLY A 297 14.57 4.45 -4.48
C GLY A 297 14.27 3.02 -4.86
N ASP A 298 15.15 2.38 -5.62
CA ASP A 298 15.08 0.96 -5.93
C ASP A 298 14.93 0.09 -4.67
N GLY A 299 15.80 0.29 -3.67
CA GLY A 299 15.75 -0.45 -2.41
C GLY A 299 14.50 -0.13 -1.57
N ASN A 300 13.97 1.09 -1.67
CA ASN A 300 12.74 1.47 -0.97
C ASN A 300 11.53 0.81 -1.64
N LEU A 301 11.40 0.93 -2.96
CA LEU A 301 10.33 0.29 -3.72
C LEU A 301 10.32 -1.23 -3.55
N LEU A 302 11.50 -1.88 -3.55
CA LEU A 302 11.60 -3.33 -3.38
C LEU A 302 11.09 -3.83 -2.02
N MET A 303 11.16 -3.01 -0.97
CA MET A 303 10.61 -3.37 0.35
C MET A 303 9.08 -3.45 0.36
N ASN A 304 8.41 -2.76 -0.56
CA ASN A 304 6.95 -2.80 -0.68
C ASN A 304 6.50 -2.84 -2.16
N LEU A 305 7.06 -3.79 -2.90
CA LEU A 305 6.84 -3.91 -4.34
C LEU A 305 5.36 -4.14 -4.71
N GLY A 306 4.57 -4.72 -3.79
CA GLY A 306 3.15 -4.99 -4.00
C GLY A 306 2.32 -3.75 -4.34
N VAL A 307 2.75 -2.57 -3.88
CA VAL A 307 2.07 -1.29 -4.18
C VAL A 307 2.08 -0.99 -5.67
N VAL A 308 3.07 -1.46 -6.42
CA VAL A 308 3.11 -1.32 -7.89
C VAL A 308 1.90 -2.01 -8.53
N GLY A 309 1.51 -3.18 -8.02
CA GLY A 309 0.29 -3.87 -8.45
C GLY A 309 -0.98 -3.09 -8.12
N THR A 310 -1.06 -2.49 -6.92
CA THR A 310 -2.18 -1.65 -6.52
C THR A 310 -2.31 -0.39 -7.40
N VAL A 311 -1.20 0.29 -7.69
CA VAL A 311 -1.21 1.45 -8.61
C VAL A 311 -1.70 1.05 -9.99
N GLY A 312 -1.19 -0.06 -10.53
CA GLY A 312 -1.59 -0.54 -11.85
C GLY A 312 -3.07 -0.93 -11.92
N ALA A 313 -3.59 -1.60 -10.88
CA ALA A 313 -5.00 -1.98 -10.80
C ALA A 313 -5.96 -0.77 -10.68
N LEU A 314 -5.58 0.24 -9.89
CA LEU A 314 -6.39 1.46 -9.72
C LEU A 314 -6.25 2.45 -10.88
N ALA A 315 -5.12 2.40 -11.60
CA ALA A 315 -4.79 3.27 -12.73
C ALA A 315 -5.08 4.77 -12.51
N PRO A 316 -4.62 5.40 -11.41
CA PRO A 316 -4.87 6.82 -11.16
C PRO A 316 -4.22 7.70 -12.23
N LYS A 317 -5.03 8.51 -12.90
CA LYS A 317 -4.62 9.40 -14.00
C LYS A 317 -3.60 10.46 -13.60
N ASN A 318 -3.49 10.75 -12.32
CA ASN A 318 -2.69 11.84 -11.77
C ASN A 318 -1.44 11.37 -11.02
N PHE A 319 -1.02 10.11 -11.16
CA PHE A 319 0.12 9.55 -10.42
C PHE A 319 1.38 9.40 -11.28
N VAL A 320 2.52 9.88 -10.76
CA VAL A 320 3.84 9.79 -11.40
C VAL A 320 4.86 9.23 -10.40
N HIS A 321 5.54 8.14 -10.75
CA HIS A 321 6.49 7.44 -9.88
C HIS A 321 7.87 7.40 -10.53
N LEU A 322 8.79 8.22 -10.02
CA LEU A 322 10.19 8.24 -10.41
C LEU A 322 10.99 7.40 -9.41
N VAL A 323 11.74 6.43 -9.91
CA VAL A 323 12.57 5.54 -9.09
C VAL A 323 14.03 5.76 -9.45
N PHE A 324 14.80 6.31 -8.51
CA PHE A 324 16.24 6.48 -8.64
C PHE A 324 16.93 5.17 -8.26
N ASP A 325 17.45 4.47 -9.27
CA ASP A 325 17.99 3.14 -9.13
C ASP A 325 19.51 3.14 -9.30
N ASN A 326 20.19 3.12 -8.16
CA ASN A 326 21.65 3.01 -8.04
C ASN A 326 22.11 1.57 -7.75
N GLU A 327 21.20 0.59 -7.76
CA GLU A 327 21.46 -0.84 -7.52
C GLU A 327 22.05 -1.18 -6.15
N VAL A 328 21.99 -0.26 -5.20
CA VAL A 328 22.61 -0.43 -3.88
C VAL A 328 21.81 0.27 -2.78
N TYR A 329 21.79 -0.32 -1.59
CA TYR A 329 21.33 0.34 -0.37
C TYR A 329 22.38 1.35 0.11
N GLY A 330 22.41 2.53 -0.53
CA GLY A 330 23.46 3.53 -0.30
C GLY A 330 23.59 3.97 1.17
N SER A 331 22.44 4.25 1.80
CA SER A 331 22.39 4.74 3.19
C SER A 331 22.92 3.77 4.24
N THR A 332 23.13 2.49 3.91
CA THR A 332 23.61 1.45 4.83
C THR A 332 24.99 0.91 4.48
N GLY A 333 25.67 1.49 3.47
CA GLY A 333 27.01 1.08 3.07
C GLY A 333 27.08 0.36 1.73
N ASN A 334 26.18 0.69 0.78
CA ASN A 334 26.19 0.22 -0.60
C ASN A 334 26.06 -1.30 -0.78
N GLN A 335 25.31 -1.99 0.08
CA GLN A 335 24.96 -3.40 -0.17
C GLN A 335 24.14 -3.49 -1.46
N ALA A 336 24.46 -4.47 -2.32
CA ALA A 336 23.75 -4.66 -3.58
C ALA A 336 22.25 -4.86 -3.36
N SER A 337 21.43 -4.11 -4.09
CA SER A 337 20.00 -4.32 -4.12
C SER A 337 19.64 -5.35 -5.22
N PRO A 338 18.47 -6.00 -5.12
CA PRO A 338 17.96 -6.86 -6.19
C PRO A 338 17.79 -6.19 -7.56
N SER A 339 17.71 -4.84 -7.63
CA SER A 339 17.48 -4.14 -8.91
C SER A 339 18.65 -4.26 -9.90
N ARG A 340 19.85 -4.66 -9.43
CA ARG A 340 20.98 -5.03 -10.32
C ARG A 340 20.65 -6.14 -11.33
N ALA A 341 19.66 -6.98 -10.99
CA ALA A 341 19.21 -8.09 -11.81
C ALA A 341 17.73 -7.96 -12.22
N VAL A 342 16.98 -7.07 -11.56
CA VAL A 342 15.54 -6.95 -11.72
C VAL A 342 15.18 -5.57 -12.26
N ARG A 343 14.63 -5.54 -13.48
CA ARG A 343 14.19 -4.31 -14.15
C ARG A 343 12.85 -3.84 -13.62
N LEU A 344 12.88 -2.83 -12.73
CA LEU A 344 11.69 -2.29 -12.07
C LEU A 344 10.71 -1.61 -13.05
N ASP A 345 11.19 -1.00 -14.14
CA ASP A 345 10.34 -0.44 -15.20
C ASP A 345 9.52 -1.53 -15.91
N ARG A 346 10.10 -2.72 -16.10
CA ARG A 346 9.38 -3.86 -16.69
C ARG A 346 8.33 -4.41 -15.74
N ILE A 347 8.62 -4.45 -14.45
CA ILE A 347 7.64 -4.83 -13.42
C ILE A 347 6.48 -3.83 -13.43
N ALA A 348 6.76 -2.53 -13.43
CA ALA A 348 5.71 -1.50 -13.48
C ALA A 348 4.84 -1.63 -14.74
N ARG A 349 5.45 -1.88 -15.90
CA ARG A 349 4.71 -2.15 -17.15
C ARG A 349 3.82 -3.37 -17.03
N ALA A 350 4.33 -4.49 -16.52
CA ALA A 350 3.58 -5.72 -16.32
C ALA A 350 2.44 -5.57 -15.31
N ALA A 351 2.62 -4.70 -14.30
CA ALA A 351 1.62 -4.40 -13.30
C ALA A 351 0.46 -3.53 -13.83
N GLY A 352 0.58 -2.93 -15.02
CA GLY A 352 -0.48 -2.13 -15.64
C GLY A 352 -0.25 -0.62 -15.60
N TYR A 353 0.96 -0.14 -15.31
CA TYR A 353 1.27 1.28 -15.51
C TYR A 353 1.08 1.65 -16.97
N ARG A 354 0.44 2.81 -17.22
CA ARG A 354 0.15 3.26 -18.58
C ARG A 354 1.42 3.48 -19.39
N THR A 355 2.42 4.08 -18.76
CA THR A 355 3.76 4.15 -19.33
C THR A 355 4.78 3.73 -18.30
N ALA A 356 5.78 2.97 -18.73
CA ALA A 356 6.99 2.73 -17.97
C ALA A 356 8.20 3.01 -18.87
N ALA A 357 9.00 4.01 -18.50
CA ALA A 357 10.21 4.40 -19.21
C ALA A 357 11.44 4.14 -18.33
N ALA A 358 12.59 3.93 -18.97
CA ALA A 358 13.88 3.91 -18.29
C ALA A 358 14.80 4.94 -18.95
N VAL A 359 15.51 5.71 -18.13
CA VAL A 359 16.38 6.81 -18.56
C VAL A 359 17.71 6.74 -17.82
N THR A 360 18.77 7.24 -18.46
CA THR A 360 20.15 7.18 -17.95
C THR A 360 20.86 8.53 -18.00
N ALA A 361 20.36 9.49 -18.78
CA ALA A 361 20.99 10.79 -19.01
C ALA A 361 20.16 11.97 -18.47
N PRO A 362 20.79 13.13 -18.16
CA PRO A 362 20.11 14.28 -17.55
C PRO A 362 18.92 14.84 -18.34
N ASP A 363 19.08 15.02 -19.64
CA ASP A 363 18.06 15.55 -20.54
C ASP A 363 16.84 14.62 -20.66
N GLU A 364 17.08 13.30 -20.62
CA GLU A 364 16.05 12.26 -20.61
C GLU A 364 15.19 12.30 -19.35
N VAL A 365 15.79 12.55 -18.17
CA VAL A 365 15.05 12.65 -16.89
C VAL A 365 14.04 13.79 -16.94
N GLY A 366 14.49 14.98 -17.34
CA GLY A 366 13.61 16.14 -17.47
C GLY A 366 12.51 15.91 -18.52
N ALA A 367 12.86 15.32 -19.67
CA ALA A 367 11.89 15.02 -20.73
C ALA A 367 10.83 14.01 -20.29
N ALA A 368 11.23 12.94 -19.61
CA ALA A 368 10.32 11.91 -19.13
C ALA A 368 9.33 12.45 -18.09
N LEU A 369 9.80 13.24 -17.11
CA LEU A 369 8.91 13.83 -16.12
C LEU A 369 7.95 14.86 -16.74
N ARG A 370 8.42 15.74 -17.64
CA ARG A 370 7.53 16.66 -18.37
C ARG A 370 6.41 15.92 -19.11
N ALA A 371 6.75 14.85 -19.82
CA ALA A 371 5.77 14.05 -20.56
C ALA A 371 4.75 13.37 -19.63
N ALA A 372 5.22 12.84 -18.49
CA ALA A 372 4.36 12.23 -17.48
C ALA A 372 3.41 13.24 -16.80
N LEU A 373 3.85 14.48 -16.58
CA LEU A 373 2.99 15.53 -16.03
C LEU A 373 1.94 16.03 -17.04
N ALA A 374 2.24 15.95 -18.34
CA ALA A 374 1.37 16.44 -19.41
C ALA A 374 0.28 15.44 -19.86
N THR A 375 0.35 14.17 -19.48
CA THR A 375 -0.55 13.12 -19.97
C THR A 375 -1.19 12.33 -18.83
N ASP A 376 -2.38 11.77 -19.01
CA ASP A 376 -3.02 10.94 -17.97
C ASP A 376 -2.16 9.68 -17.70
N GLY A 377 -1.89 9.38 -16.43
CA GLY A 377 -1.08 8.25 -15.95
C GLY A 377 -1.86 6.95 -15.66
N PRO A 378 -1.34 6.08 -14.77
CA PRO A 378 -0.13 6.26 -13.96
C PRO A 378 1.16 6.07 -14.78
N HIS A 379 2.17 6.87 -14.46
CA HIS A 379 3.48 6.85 -15.14
C HIS A 379 4.57 6.33 -14.20
N PHE A 380 5.43 5.45 -14.71
CA PHE A 380 6.63 4.98 -14.04
C PHE A 380 7.87 5.42 -14.83
N VAL A 381 8.87 5.95 -14.16
CA VAL A 381 10.16 6.32 -14.75
C VAL A 381 11.27 5.76 -13.90
N LEU A 382 11.98 4.75 -14.42
CA LEU A 382 13.21 4.25 -13.83
C LEU A 382 14.36 5.17 -14.24
N VAL A 383 14.96 5.85 -13.27
CA VAL A 383 16.11 6.72 -13.48
C VAL A 383 17.34 5.98 -12.98
N LYS A 384 18.16 5.48 -13.90
CA LYS A 384 19.40 4.81 -13.53
C LYS A 384 20.46 5.84 -13.22
N VAL A 385 21.04 5.73 -12.02
CA VAL A 385 21.98 6.71 -11.48
C VAL A 385 23.23 6.01 -10.95
N THR A 386 24.33 6.76 -10.83
CA THR A 386 25.56 6.22 -10.25
C THR A 386 25.40 5.93 -8.76
N THR A 387 26.28 5.10 -8.20
CA THR A 387 26.30 4.74 -6.76
C THR A 387 26.78 5.88 -5.86
N GLY A 388 27.28 6.97 -6.43
CA GLY A 388 27.81 8.11 -5.69
C GLY A 388 26.74 8.78 -4.83
N GLU A 389 27.14 9.19 -3.63
CA GLU A 389 26.30 9.94 -2.70
C GLU A 389 26.84 11.35 -2.58
N ALA A 390 25.94 12.35 -2.60
CA ALA A 390 26.37 13.72 -2.34
C ALA A 390 26.62 13.94 -0.85
N ASP A 391 27.61 14.77 -0.51
CA ASP A 391 27.79 15.25 0.85
C ASP A 391 26.75 16.35 1.14
N VAL A 392 25.65 15.94 1.78
CA VAL A 392 24.50 16.80 2.09
C VAL A 392 24.05 16.61 3.53
N PRO A 393 23.53 17.63 4.21
CA PRO A 393 23.07 17.48 5.59
C PRO A 393 21.83 16.57 5.70
N ARG A 394 21.45 16.22 6.93
CA ARG A 394 20.11 15.71 7.21
C ARG A 394 19.09 16.84 7.09
N ILE A 395 17.83 16.49 6.86
CA ILE A 395 16.74 17.46 6.82
C ILE A 395 16.57 18.08 8.21
N PRO A 396 16.58 19.43 8.33
CA PRO A 396 16.46 20.11 9.62
C PRO A 396 15.01 20.20 10.13
N HIS A 397 14.02 19.98 9.26
CA HIS A 397 12.61 20.02 9.62
C HIS A 397 12.23 18.85 10.53
N THR A 398 11.46 19.13 11.59
CA THR A 398 10.85 18.08 12.41
C THR A 398 9.79 17.31 11.60
N PRO A 399 9.46 16.06 11.96
CA PRO A 399 8.37 15.32 11.31
C PRO A 399 7.05 16.12 11.27
N HIS A 400 6.68 16.77 12.38
CA HIS A 400 5.49 17.63 12.45
C HIS A 400 5.58 18.82 11.49
N ALA A 401 6.73 19.49 11.39
CA ALA A 401 6.92 20.59 10.45
C ALA A 401 6.82 20.13 8.99
N ILE A 402 7.35 18.95 8.65
CA ILE A 402 7.20 18.34 7.33
C ILE A 402 5.72 18.07 7.03
N ARG A 403 5.01 17.43 7.98
CA ARG A 403 3.56 17.14 7.88
C ARG A 403 2.77 18.41 7.62
N ASP A 404 2.92 19.42 8.48
CA ASP A 404 2.05 20.59 8.51
C ASP A 404 2.25 21.46 7.26
N ARG A 405 3.50 21.68 6.83
CA ARG A 405 3.83 22.41 5.60
C ARG A 405 3.25 21.70 4.37
N PHE A 406 3.48 20.39 4.25
CA PHE A 406 2.97 19.60 3.14
C PHE A 406 1.44 19.59 3.11
N ARG A 407 0.80 19.31 4.25
CA ARG A 407 -0.65 19.29 4.38
C ARG A 407 -1.28 20.62 3.92
N ALA A 408 -0.71 21.74 4.37
CA ALA A 408 -1.17 23.07 3.98
C ALA A 408 -1.02 23.31 2.46
N ALA A 409 0.11 22.91 1.87
CA ALA A 409 0.36 23.07 0.44
C ALA A 409 -0.53 22.18 -0.45
N VAL A 410 -0.83 20.95 0.00
CA VAL A 410 -1.67 20.00 -0.75
C VAL A 410 -3.15 20.43 -0.75
N GLN A 411 -3.59 21.09 0.32
CA GLN A 411 -4.97 21.56 0.50
C GLN A 411 -5.21 22.99 0.00
N ALA A 412 -4.15 23.71 -0.38
CA ALA A 412 -4.30 25.01 -1.04
C ALA A 412 -5.19 24.87 -2.31
N PRO A 413 -6.01 25.91 -2.62
CA PRO A 413 -6.98 25.88 -3.72
C PRO A 413 -6.39 25.54 -5.08
#